data_AF-A0A163YDW6-F1
#
_entry.id   AF-A0A163YDW6-F1
#
_cell.length_a   1.000
_cell.length_b   1.000
_cell.length_c   1.000
_cell.angle_alpha   90.00
_cell.angle_beta   90.00
_cell.angle_gamma   90.00
#
_symmetry.space_group_name_H-M   'P 1'
#
loop_
_entity.id
_entity.type
_entity.pdbx_description
1 polymer ?
#
loop_
_entity_poly.entity_id
_entity_poly.type
_entity_poly.pdbx_seq_one_letter_code
_entity_poly.pdbx_strand_id
1 'polypeptide(L)' 'MELTMKKARMLAELTQKDVAEMLGVHVHTYVKWERNPDEISIGTAKQFSRIVNVDFEEIFFDKESN' A
#
# COMPACT_ATOMS: atom_id res chain seq x y z
N MET A 1 11.99 -12.24 -2.19
CA MET A 1 11.52 -11.21 -1.23
C MET A 1 10.84 -10.13 -2.03
N GLU A 2 9.54 -9.96 -1.87
CA GLU A 2 8.78 -8.94 -2.61
C GLU A 2 8.67 -7.64 -1.81
N LEU A 3 8.53 -6.52 -2.53
CA LEU A 3 8.29 -5.20 -1.95
C LEU A 3 6.79 -5.05 -1.69
N THR A 4 6.37 -5.41 -0.49
CA THR A 4 4.96 -5.30 -0.08
C THR A 4 4.58 -3.87 0.25
N MET A 5 3.28 -3.56 0.28
CA MET A 5 2.77 -2.24 0.71
C MET A 5 3.36 -1.79 2.05
N LYS A 6 3.43 -2.69 3.04
CA LYS A 6 4.01 -2.39 4.35
C LYS A 6 5.49 -1.97 4.24
N LYS A 7 6.28 -2.69 3.43
CA LYS A 7 7.70 -2.37 3.23
C LYS A 7 7.86 -1.03 2.50
N ALA A 8 7.10 -0.81 1.43
CA ALA A 8 7.15 0.44 0.68
C ALA A 8 6.79 1.65 1.57
N ARG A 9 5.76 1.53 2.41
CA ARG A 9 5.44 2.55 3.41
C ARG A 9 6.58 2.80 4.40
N MET A 10 7.21 1.74 4.91
CA MET A 10 8.32 1.86 5.85
C MET A 10 9.56 2.51 5.22
N LEU A 11 9.84 2.23 3.95
CA LEU A 11 10.91 2.89 3.19
C LEU A 11 10.63 4.39 2.98
N ALA A 12 9.36 4.76 2.85
CA ALA A 12 8.92 6.16 2.79
C ALA A 12 8.84 6.84 4.17
N GLU A 13 9.22 6.16 5.26
CA GLU A 13 9.18 6.66 6.64
C GLU A 13 7.78 7.12 7.12
N LEU A 14 6.71 6.55 6.54
CA LEU A 14 5.33 6.91 6.85
C LEU A 14 4.70 5.94 7.86
N THR A 15 3.83 6.45 8.73
CA THR A 15 2.96 5.62 9.56
C THR A 15 1.73 5.15 8.79
N GLN A 16 1.04 4.12 9.30
CA GLN A 16 -0.23 3.66 8.72
C GLN A 16 -1.30 4.76 8.73
N LYS A 17 -1.25 5.65 9.74
CA LYS A 17 -2.17 6.79 9.85
C LYS A 17 -1.90 7.82 8.76
N ASP A 18 -0.63 8.16 8.52
CA ASP A 18 -0.25 9.15 7.51
C ASP A 18 -0.73 8.72 6.11
N VAL A 19 -0.48 7.46 5.74
CA VAL A 19 -0.92 6.94 4.43
C VAL A 19 -2.44 6.90 4.33
N ALA A 20 -3.14 6.50 5.39
CA ALA A 20 -4.60 6.48 5.40
C ALA A 20 -5.19 7.89 5.22
N GLU A 21 -4.64 8.90 5.89
CA GLU A 21 -5.03 10.30 5.75
C GLU A 21 -4.77 10.81 4.32
N MET A 22 -3.60 10.50 3.74
CA MET A 22 -3.27 10.87 2.36
C MET A 22 -4.14 10.18 1.30
N LEU A 23 -4.58 8.95 1.56
CA LEU A 23 -5.52 8.21 0.70
C LEU A 23 -6.99 8.59 0.96
N GLY A 24 -7.28 9.38 2.00
CA GLY A 24 -8.64 9.75 2.37
C GLY A 24 -9.49 8.59 2.89
N VAL A 25 -8.88 7.63 3.58
CA VAL A 25 -9.55 6.44 4.14
C VAL A 25 -9.32 6.29 5.63
N HIS A 26 -10.15 5.48 6.29
CA HIS A 26 -9.93 5.13 7.69
C HIS A 26 -8.66 4.29 7.86
N VAL A 27 -7.91 4.51 8.95
CA VAL A 27 -6.64 3.79 9.22
C VAL A 27 -6.80 2.27 9.20
N HIS A 28 -7.91 1.74 9.73
CA HIS A 28 -8.19 0.29 9.69
C HIS A 28 -8.41 -0.24 8.26
N THR A 29 -8.95 0.58 7.35
CA THR A 29 -9.08 0.21 5.93
C THR A 29 -7.69 0.03 5.32
N TYR A 30 -6.78 0.98 5.57
CA TYR A 30 -5.40 0.87 5.11
C TYR A 30 -4.66 -0.33 5.76
N VAL A 31 -4.83 -0.55 7.07
CA VAL A 31 -4.27 -1.74 7.76
C VAL A 31 -4.78 -3.05 7.13
N LYS A 32 -6.05 -3.10 6.71
CA LYS A 32 -6.61 -4.26 6.02
C LYS A 32 -5.91 -4.50 4.68
N TRP A 33 -5.65 -3.46 3.90
CA TRP A 33 -4.94 -3.55 2.62
C TRP A 33 -3.48 -3.97 2.77
N GLU A 34 -2.76 -3.52 3.81
CA GLU A 34 -1.40 -4.04 4.05
C GLU A 34 -1.37 -5.55 4.32
N ARG A 35 -2.48 -6.13 4.79
CA ARG A 35 -2.64 -7.58 5.04
C ARG A 35 -3.23 -8.33 3.85
N ASN A 36 -4.09 -7.67 3.08
CA ASN A 36 -4.82 -8.22 1.93
C ASN A 36 -4.70 -7.23 0.77
N PRO A 37 -3.51 -7.14 0.14
CA PRO A 37 -3.25 -6.12 -0.85
C PRO A 37 -4.05 -6.35 -2.15
N ASP A 38 -4.54 -7.56 -2.39
CA ASP A 38 -5.47 -7.90 -3.49
C ASP A 38 -6.86 -7.24 -3.36
N GLU A 39 -7.22 -6.76 -2.16
CA GLU A 39 -8.49 -6.06 -1.94
C GLU A 39 -8.44 -4.56 -2.25
N ILE A 40 -7.26 -3.98 -2.48
CA ILE A 40 -7.14 -2.56 -2.80
C ILE A 40 -7.55 -2.32 -4.26
N SER A 41 -8.29 -1.24 -4.52
CA SER A 41 -8.62 -0.90 -5.90
C SER A 41 -7.35 -0.48 -6.67
N ILE A 42 -7.28 -0.78 -7.97
CA ILE A 42 -6.14 -0.36 -8.83
C ILE A 42 -5.93 1.16 -8.78
N GLY A 43 -7.02 1.94 -8.70
CA GLY A 43 -6.93 3.41 -8.59
C GLY A 43 -6.24 3.84 -7.31
N THR A 44 -6.62 3.25 -6.18
CA THR A 44 -6.00 3.53 -4.87
C THR A 44 -4.56 3.01 -4.80
N ALA A 45 -4.28 1.85 -5.40
CA ALA A 45 -2.93 1.30 -5.48
C ALA A 45 -1.96 2.24 -6.22
N LYS A 46 -2.40 2.85 -7.32
CA LYS A 46 -1.64 3.88 -8.05
C LYS A 46 -1.46 5.18 -7.26
N GLN A 47 -2.42 5.55 -6.41
CA GLN A 47 -2.25 6.69 -5.49
C GLN A 47 -1.23 6.36 -4.41
N PHE A 48 -1.31 5.15 -3.84
CA PHE A 48 -0.36 4.67 -2.85
C PHE A 48 1.07 4.68 -3.39
N SER A 49 1.31 4.17 -4.61
CA SER A 49 2.65 4.15 -5.22
C SER A 49 3.27 5.54 -5.32
N ARG A 50 2.45 6.56 -5.66
CA ARG A 50 2.87 7.98 -5.66
C ARG A 50 3.19 8.51 -4.26
N ILE A 51 2.41 8.12 -3.25
CA ILE A 51 2.63 8.54 -1.85
C ILE A 51 3.96 8.00 -1.33
N VAL A 52 4.28 6.74 -1.61
CA VAL A 52 5.53 6.11 -1.14
C VAL A 52 6.72 6.37 -2.07
N ASN A 53 6.52 7.07 -3.19
CA ASN A 53 7.53 7.35 -4.20
C ASN A 53 8.25 6.09 -4.70
N VAL A 54 7.47 5.07 -5.05
CA VAL A 54 7.92 3.79 -5.61
C VAL A 54 7.07 3.49 -6.83
N ASP A 55 7.65 2.90 -7.88
CA ASP A 55 6.90 2.56 -9.08
C ASP A 55 5.84 1.50 -8.77
N PHE A 56 4.65 1.65 -9.37
CA PHE A 56 3.51 0.76 -9.13
C PHE A 56 3.86 -0.72 -9.43
N GLU A 57 4.68 -0.97 -10.44
CA GLU A 57 5.11 -2.30 -10.87
C GLU A 57 6.12 -2.94 -9.90
N GLU A 58 6.77 -2.15 -9.05
CA GLU A 58 7.70 -2.67 -8.03
C GLU A 58 6.97 -3.12 -6.77
N ILE A 59 5.76 -2.60 -6.51
CA ILE A 59 4.99 -2.91 -5.30
C ILE A 59 4.08 -4.11 -5.57
N PHE A 60 4.18 -5.12 -4.71
CA PHE A 60 3.32 -6.30 -4.80
C PHE A 60 1.93 -6.00 -4.21
N PHE A 61 0.91 -6.05 -5.07
CA PHE A 61 -0.50 -5.79 -4.75
C PHE A 61 -1.40 -7.03 -4.85
N ASP A 62 -0.85 -8.24 -4.83
CA ASP A 62 -1.63 -9.48 -4.94
C ASP A 62 -1.36 -10.39 -3.72
N LYS A 63 -2.07 -11.51 -3.65
CA LYS A 63 -1.68 -12.65 -2.81
C LYS A 63 -0.75 -13.54 -3.63
N GLU A 64 0.24 -14.15 -2.99
CA GLU A 64 1.00 -15.23 -3.63
C GLU A 64 -0.01 -16.28 -4.14
N SER A 65 -0.16 -16.35 -5.46
CA SER A 65 -0.93 -17.40 -6.11
C SER A 65 -0.04 -18.63 -6.16
N ASN A 66 -0.53 -19.70 -5.52
CA ASN A 66 0.14 -20.99 -5.39
C ASN A 66 0.37 -21.69 -6.73
#